data_AF-A0A835LG43-F1
#
_entry.id   AF-A0A835LG43-F1
#
_cell.length_a   1.000
_cell.length_b   1.000
_cell.length_c   1.000
_cell.angle_alpha   90.00
_cell.angle_beta   90.00
_cell.angle_gamma   90.00
#
_symmetry.space_group_name_H-M   'P 1'
#
loop_
_entity.id
_entity.type
_entity.pdbx_description
1 polymer ?
#
loop_
_entity_poly.entity_id
_entity_poly.type
_entity_poly.pdbx_seq_one_letter_code
_entity_poly.pdbx_strand_id
1 'polypeptide(L)'
;MLPKNLSKMRKLRKLVIGSDNYIGIKDEDSKLTHMPLGIGELTCLKQLSTFVVSQLSDSAGIQELEKLDHLEGELSIYWLQYVLDPRDAYKANLRSKKNLSCLHLRWPVGGSDVEIECNNSKEVLEALQPQPNIEELRIHGYPV
;
A
#
# COMPACT_ATOMS: atom_id res chain seq x y z
N MET A 1 -7.66 0.65 13.41
CA MET A 1 -7.62 1.98 12.77
C MET A 1 -6.54 2.83 13.45
N LEU A 2 -5.73 3.56 12.69
CA LEU A 2 -4.70 4.48 13.23
C LEU A 2 -5.33 5.82 13.67
N PRO A 3 -4.63 6.63 14.50
CA PRO A 3 -5.12 7.93 14.91
C PRO A 3 -5.31 8.89 13.73
N LYS A 4 -6.47 9.58 13.64
CA LYS A 4 -6.78 10.55 12.57
C LYS A 4 -5.82 11.76 12.50
N ASN A 5 -5.11 12.04 13.58
CA ASN A 5 -4.17 13.16 13.68
C ASN A 5 -2.72 12.78 13.29
N LEU A 6 -2.50 11.60 12.70
CA LEU A 6 -1.16 11.12 12.34
C LEU A 6 -0.43 12.11 11.43
N SER A 7 -1.15 12.79 10.53
CA SER A 7 -0.65 13.87 9.65
C SER A 7 0.04 15.02 10.39
N LYS A 8 -0.22 15.22 11.68
CA LYS A 8 0.45 16.24 12.50
C LYS A 8 1.89 15.85 12.89
N MET A 9 2.25 14.57 12.78
CA MET A 9 3.56 14.06 13.17
C MET A 9 4.61 14.30 12.07
N ARG A 10 4.81 15.56 11.64
CA ARG A 10 5.67 15.91 10.48
C ARG A 10 7.15 15.57 10.62
N LYS A 11 7.61 15.22 11.83
CA LYS A 11 8.97 14.74 12.12
C LYS A 11 9.06 13.20 12.14
N LEU A 12 7.95 12.49 11.99
CA LEU A 12 7.91 11.03 12.00
C LEU A 12 8.75 10.50 10.82
N ARG A 13 9.67 9.59 11.14
CA ARG A 13 10.54 8.95 10.14
C ARG A 13 10.23 7.48 9.94
N LYS A 14 9.60 6.83 10.91
CA LYS A 14 9.30 5.41 10.85
C LYS A 14 7.88 5.19 11.35
N LEU A 15 7.07 4.57 10.52
CA LEU A 15 5.76 4.05 10.86
C LEU A 15 5.76 2.57 10.50
N VAL A 16 5.92 1.75 11.52
CA VAL A 16 5.89 0.29 11.37
C VAL A 16 4.56 -0.19 11.92
N ILE A 17 3.79 -0.83 11.07
CA ILE A 17 2.50 -1.43 11.37
C ILE A 17 2.68 -2.91 11.09
N GLY A 18 2.45 -3.75 12.11
CA GLY A 18 2.77 -5.17 12.05
C GLY A 18 1.96 -5.93 11.01
N SER A 19 2.65 -6.82 10.29
CA SER A 19 2.59 -8.26 10.57
C SER A 19 3.89 -8.88 10.05
N ASP A 20 4.92 -8.93 10.89
CA ASP A 20 6.05 -9.83 10.65
C ASP A 20 5.50 -11.25 10.68
N ASN A 21 5.18 -11.83 9.52
CA ASN A 21 5.09 -13.27 9.37
C ASN A 21 5.59 -13.65 7.98
N TYR A 22 6.88 -13.98 7.96
CA TYR A 22 7.46 -14.89 6.99
C TYR A 22 6.58 -16.15 6.92
N ILE A 23 6.13 -16.48 5.72
CA ILE A 23 5.78 -17.85 5.30
C ILE A 23 4.54 -18.43 6.02
N GLY A 24 3.41 -18.43 5.31
CA GLY A 24 2.31 -19.35 5.55
C GLY A 24 1.34 -18.94 6.67
N ILE A 25 0.14 -18.56 6.24
CA ILE A 25 -1.12 -18.64 6.99
C ILE A 25 -1.38 -17.45 7.96
N LYS A 26 -2.46 -16.73 7.61
CA LYS A 26 -3.24 -15.69 8.31
C LYS A 26 -2.68 -14.26 8.33
N ASP A 27 -2.96 -13.54 7.24
CA ASP A 27 -3.16 -12.07 7.22
C ASP A 27 -4.35 -11.59 8.10
N GLU A 28 -5.01 -12.51 8.84
CA GLU A 28 -6.19 -12.25 9.67
C GLU A 28 -5.89 -11.42 10.93
N ASP A 29 -4.62 -11.26 11.31
CA ASP A 29 -4.24 -10.59 12.56
C ASP A 29 -4.04 -9.07 12.44
N SER A 30 -3.94 -8.52 11.22
CA SER A 30 -3.93 -7.06 11.06
C SER A 30 -5.36 -6.52 11.07
N LYS A 31 -5.80 -6.02 12.24
CA LYS A 31 -7.06 -5.25 12.39
C LYS A 31 -7.02 -3.88 11.67
N LEU A 32 -6.00 -3.59 10.87
CA LEU A 32 -5.92 -2.34 10.13
C LEU A 32 -6.80 -2.45 8.89
N THR A 33 -7.93 -1.74 8.93
CA THR A 33 -8.88 -1.72 7.81
C THR A 33 -8.59 -0.65 6.77
N HIS A 34 -7.84 0.41 7.13
CA HIS A 34 -7.50 1.52 6.24
C HIS A 34 -6.40 2.42 6.82
N MET A 35 -5.77 3.21 5.94
CA MET A 35 -4.86 4.29 6.31
C MET A 35 -5.64 5.60 6.61
N PRO A 36 -5.23 6.39 7.62
CA PRO A 36 -5.86 7.67 7.90
C PRO A 36 -5.50 8.70 6.83
N LEU A 37 -6.43 9.59 6.50
CA LEU A 37 -6.19 10.71 5.59
C LEU A 37 -4.99 11.57 6.00
N GLY A 38 -4.26 12.05 5.00
CA GLY A 38 -3.11 12.93 5.19
C GLY A 38 -1.83 12.19 5.59
N ILE A 39 -1.78 10.87 5.42
CA ILE A 39 -0.53 10.11 5.54
C ILE A 39 0.51 10.62 4.53
N GLY A 40 0.08 11.09 3.35
CA GLY A 40 0.95 11.70 2.34
C GLY A 40 1.62 13.00 2.77
N GLU A 41 1.16 13.64 3.85
CA GLU A 41 1.78 14.85 4.40
C GLU A 41 3.00 14.55 5.28
N LEU A 42 3.26 13.26 5.56
CA LEU A 42 4.42 12.80 6.31
C LEU A 42 5.66 12.70 5.41
N THR A 43 6.04 13.78 4.74
CA THR A 43 7.14 13.78 3.76
C THR A 43 8.52 13.43 4.34
N CYS A 44 8.69 13.50 5.68
CA CYS A 44 9.90 13.04 6.36
C CYS A 44 9.93 11.53 6.65
N LEU A 45 8.85 10.82 6.32
CA LEU A 45 8.70 9.39 6.54
C LEU A 45 9.66 8.61 5.64
N LYS A 46 10.47 7.78 6.27
CA LYS A 46 11.45 6.90 5.63
C LYS A 46 10.98 5.47 5.60
N GLN A 47 10.36 4.99 6.66
CA GLN A 47 9.88 3.61 6.73
C GLN A 47 8.36 3.61 6.87
N LEU A 48 7.68 2.93 5.95
CA LEU A 48 6.26 2.63 6.00
C LEU A 48 6.07 1.16 5.62
N SER A 49 5.92 0.28 6.62
CA SER A 49 5.85 -1.16 6.35
C SER A 49 4.56 -1.59 5.64
N THR A 50 3.46 -0.87 5.86
CA THR A 50 2.13 -1.29 5.42
C THR A 50 1.28 -0.10 4.97
N PHE A 51 0.66 -0.24 3.81
CA PHE A 51 -0.36 0.66 3.28
C PHE A 51 -1.61 -0.13 2.92
N VAL A 52 -2.74 0.13 3.59
CA VAL A 52 -4.02 -0.53 3.34
C VAL A 52 -4.93 0.37 2.52
N VAL A 53 -5.26 -0.07 1.31
CA VAL A 53 -6.24 0.59 0.44
C VAL A 53 -7.65 0.25 0.93
N SER A 54 -8.57 1.22 0.88
CA SER A 54 -9.95 1.06 1.31
C SER A 54 -10.87 1.99 0.51
N GLN A 55 -12.16 1.66 0.47
CA GLN A 55 -13.22 2.48 -0.14
C GLN A 55 -13.97 3.36 0.88
N LEU A 56 -13.53 3.38 2.14
CA LEU A 56 -14.10 4.25 3.16
C LEU A 56 -13.79 5.73 2.85
N SER A 57 -14.79 6.59 3.03
CA SER A 57 -14.68 8.02 2.72
C SER A 57 -13.65 8.76 3.57
N ASP A 58 -13.31 8.25 4.77
CA ASP A 58 -12.30 8.80 5.65
C ASP A 58 -10.95 8.04 5.61
N SER A 59 -10.71 7.31 4.52
CA SER A 59 -9.45 6.59 4.28
C SER A 59 -8.56 7.24 3.21
N ALA A 60 -7.25 7.12 3.38
CA ALA A 60 -6.27 7.54 2.40
C ALA A 60 -6.31 6.64 1.15
N GLY A 61 -6.41 7.27 -0.02
CA GLY A 61 -6.22 6.58 -1.30
C GLY A 61 -4.74 6.32 -1.59
N ILE A 62 -4.46 5.36 -2.48
CA ILE A 62 -3.10 4.96 -2.85
C ILE A 62 -2.25 6.12 -3.39
N GLN A 63 -2.88 7.13 -4.00
CA GLN A 63 -2.23 8.36 -4.45
C GLN A 63 -1.59 9.16 -3.32
N GLU A 64 -1.94 8.95 -2.05
CA GLU A 64 -1.24 9.60 -0.93
C GLU A 64 0.23 9.13 -0.79
N LEU A 65 0.61 8.01 -1.43
CA LEU A 65 2.00 7.59 -1.53
C LEU A 65 2.84 8.52 -2.43
N GLU A 66 2.22 9.37 -3.27
CA GLU A 66 2.90 10.23 -4.24
C GLU A 66 4.02 11.05 -3.61
N LYS A 67 3.74 11.70 -2.48
CA LYS A 67 4.64 12.64 -1.80
C LYS A 67 5.67 11.97 -0.88
N LEU A 68 5.60 10.65 -0.71
CA LEU A 68 6.46 9.89 0.20
C LEU A 68 7.71 9.39 -0.54
N ASP A 69 8.48 10.31 -1.12
CA ASP A 69 9.66 10.00 -1.95
C ASP A 69 10.84 9.41 -1.18
N HIS A 70 10.88 9.61 0.14
CA HIS A 70 11.96 9.16 1.01
C HIS A 70 11.75 7.74 1.58
N LEU A 71 10.71 7.04 1.13
CA LEU A 71 10.48 5.67 1.56
C LEU A 71 11.67 4.76 1.17
N GLU A 72 12.10 3.96 2.15
CA GLU A 72 13.24 3.07 2.08
C GLU A 72 12.89 1.68 2.66
N GLY A 73 13.57 0.65 2.17
CA GLY A 73 13.38 -0.72 2.63
C GLY A 73 12.13 -1.37 2.03
N GLU A 74 11.20 -1.77 2.90
CA GLU A 74 10.02 -2.56 2.53
C GLU A 74 8.72 -1.75 2.58
N LEU A 75 7.88 -1.96 1.57
CA LEU A 75 6.49 -1.50 1.53
C LEU A 75 5.57 -2.66 1.13
N SER A 76 4.60 -2.98 1.98
CA SER A 76 3.48 -3.85 1.62
C SER A 76 2.23 -3.02 1.32
N ILE A 77 1.63 -3.20 0.14
CA ILE A 77 0.37 -2.57 -0.27
C ILE A 77 -0.73 -3.63 -0.29
N TYR A 78 -1.75 -3.37 0.52
CA TYR A 78 -2.82 -4.29 0.86
C TYR A 78 -4.13 -3.85 0.22
N TRP A 79 -4.90 -4.85 -0.23
CA TRP A 79 -6.27 -4.72 -0.72
C TRP A 79 -6.36 -3.91 -2.03
N LEU A 80 -5.49 -4.26 -2.97
CA LEU A 80 -5.37 -3.60 -4.28
C LEU A 80 -6.62 -3.69 -5.17
N GLN A 81 -7.55 -4.62 -4.90
CA GLN A 81 -8.87 -4.66 -5.56
C GLN A 81 -9.68 -3.39 -5.35
N TYR A 82 -9.36 -2.59 -4.32
CA TYR A 82 -10.01 -1.30 -4.07
C TYR A 82 -9.37 -0.15 -4.86
N VAL A 83 -8.38 -0.38 -5.72
CA VAL A 83 -7.89 0.65 -6.65
C VAL A 83 -8.73 0.59 -7.93
N LEU A 84 -9.79 1.39 -7.99
CA LEU A 84 -10.76 1.37 -9.10
C LEU A 84 -10.24 2.08 -10.37
N ASP A 85 -9.33 3.03 -10.21
CA ASP A 85 -8.74 3.79 -11.32
C ASP A 85 -7.23 3.54 -11.38
N PRO A 86 -6.72 2.91 -12.45
CA PRO A 86 -5.28 2.72 -12.65
C PRO A 86 -4.47 4.02 -12.59
N ARG A 87 -5.10 5.18 -12.88
CA ARG A 87 -4.44 6.49 -12.75
C ARG A 87 -4.07 6.81 -11.32
N ASP A 88 -4.79 6.30 -10.32
CA ASP A 88 -4.44 6.51 -8.91
C ASP A 88 -3.27 5.63 -8.49
N ALA A 89 -3.18 4.39 -9.01
CA ALA A 89 -1.98 3.56 -8.86
C ALA A 89 -0.74 4.24 -9.47
N TYR A 90 -0.89 4.86 -10.64
CA TYR A 90 0.19 5.63 -11.26
C TYR A 90 0.64 6.81 -10.38
N LYS A 91 -0.31 7.56 -9.80
CA LYS A 91 0.00 8.67 -8.88
C LYS A 91 0.74 8.23 -7.62
N ALA A 92 0.62 6.97 -7.21
CA ALA A 92 1.40 6.43 -6.09
C ALA A 92 2.92 6.57 -6.32
N ASN A 93 3.36 6.76 -7.58
CA ASN A 93 4.72 7.13 -7.97
C ASN A 93 5.77 6.23 -7.30
N LEU A 94 5.59 4.91 -7.41
CA LEU A 94 6.57 3.96 -6.85
C LEU A 94 7.93 4.06 -7.54
N ARG A 95 7.96 4.60 -8.76
CA ARG A 95 9.19 4.89 -9.51
C ARG A 95 10.09 5.94 -8.86
N SER A 96 9.55 6.90 -8.11
CA SER A 96 10.36 7.95 -7.45
C SER A 96 11.05 7.47 -6.16
N LYS A 97 10.58 6.35 -5.58
CA LYS A 97 11.01 5.82 -4.28
C LYS A 97 12.31 5.03 -4.38
N LYS A 98 13.41 5.74 -4.67
CA LYS A 98 14.73 5.19 -5.03
C LYS A 98 15.37 4.25 -4.00
N ASN A 99 14.98 4.36 -2.74
CA ASN A 99 15.54 3.56 -1.65
C ASN A 99 14.65 2.37 -1.25
N LEU A 100 13.52 2.17 -1.95
CA LEU A 100 12.65 1.02 -1.72
C LEU A 100 13.27 -0.22 -2.40
N SER A 101 13.51 -1.27 -1.63
CA SER A 101 14.14 -2.52 -2.09
C SER A 101 13.15 -3.68 -2.12
N CYS A 102 12.11 -3.68 -1.28
CA CYS A 102 11.11 -4.74 -1.22
C CYS A 102 9.71 -4.18 -1.41
N LEU A 103 8.94 -4.80 -2.31
CA LEU A 103 7.54 -4.43 -2.57
C LEU A 103 6.66 -5.67 -2.52
N HIS A 104 5.65 -5.67 -1.64
CA HIS A 104 4.64 -6.72 -1.60
C HIS A 104 3.29 -6.15 -2.02
N LEU A 105 2.67 -6.75 -3.02
CA LEU A 105 1.38 -6.35 -3.56
C LEU A 105 0.35 -7.43 -3.24
N ARG A 106 -0.74 -7.06 -2.55
CA ARG A 106 -1.70 -8.03 -2.02
C ARG A 106 -3.14 -7.72 -2.46
N TRP A 107 -3.73 -8.71 -3.09
CA TRP A 107 -5.16 -8.87 -3.33
C TRP A 107 -5.72 -9.91 -2.35
N PRO A 108 -7.04 -9.92 -2.12
CA PRO A 108 -7.69 -10.89 -1.23
C PRO A 108 -7.52 -12.31 -1.77
N VAL A 109 -7.23 -13.25 -0.87
CA VAL A 109 -7.10 -14.67 -1.21
C VAL A 109 -8.44 -15.36 -0.98
N GLY A 110 -9.23 -15.53 -2.05
CA GLY A 110 -10.40 -16.40 -2.10
C GLY A 110 -11.72 -15.86 -1.49
N GLY A 111 -12.82 -16.07 -2.21
CA GLY A 111 -14.17 -16.29 -1.66
C GLY A 111 -14.82 -15.18 -0.83
N SER A 112 -14.31 -13.96 -0.80
CA SER A 112 -15.07 -12.86 -0.19
C SER A 112 -16.30 -12.57 -1.04
N ASP A 113 -17.49 -12.52 -0.42
CA ASP A 113 -18.80 -12.13 -0.99
C ASP A 113 -18.84 -10.75 -1.68
N VAL A 114 -17.68 -10.10 -1.80
CA VAL A 114 -17.49 -8.90 -2.59
C VAL A 114 -16.98 -9.33 -3.96
N GLU A 115 -17.91 -9.55 -4.88
CA GLU A 115 -17.66 -9.55 -6.32
C GLU A 115 -17.23 -8.13 -6.75
N ILE A 116 -16.12 -7.62 -6.22
CA ILE A 116 -15.42 -6.56 -6.94
C ILE A 116 -14.76 -7.27 -8.08
N GLU A 117 -15.45 -7.21 -9.21
CA GLU A 117 -14.89 -7.48 -10.52
C GLU A 117 -13.53 -6.78 -10.60
N CYS A 118 -12.49 -7.58 -10.41
CA CYS A 118 -11.09 -7.17 -10.44
C CYS A 118 -10.64 -6.90 -11.88
N ASN A 119 -11.55 -6.41 -12.73
CA ASN A 119 -11.41 -6.27 -14.17
C ASN A 119 -10.28 -5.34 -14.58
N ASN A 120 -9.80 -4.51 -13.65
CA ASN A 120 -8.70 -3.57 -13.87
C ASN A 120 -7.38 -3.99 -13.19
N SER A 121 -7.28 -5.18 -12.61
CA SER A 121 -6.11 -5.57 -11.79
C SER A 121 -4.81 -5.58 -12.60
N LYS A 122 -4.90 -5.93 -13.88
CA LYS A 122 -3.78 -5.87 -14.81
C LYS A 122 -3.33 -4.42 -15.03
N GLU A 123 -4.27 -3.53 -15.32
CA GLU A 123 -4.02 -2.11 -15.55
C GLU A 123 -3.48 -1.44 -14.30
N VAL A 124 -3.99 -1.79 -13.12
CA VAL A 124 -3.46 -1.34 -11.82
C VAL A 124 -2.02 -1.80 -11.63
N LEU A 125 -1.73 -3.09 -11.88
CA LEU A 125 -0.38 -3.63 -11.76
C LEU A 125 0.60 -2.96 -12.73
N GLU A 126 0.18 -2.75 -13.98
CA GLU A 126 0.97 -2.03 -15.00
C GLU A 126 1.19 -0.55 -14.63
N ALA A 127 0.21 0.11 -14.01
CA ALA A 127 0.29 1.51 -13.62
C ALA A 127 1.18 1.77 -12.39
N LEU A 128 1.34 0.80 -11.48
CA LEU A 128 2.16 0.97 -10.27
C LEU A 128 3.62 1.31 -10.58
N GLN A 129 4.16 0.80 -11.70
CA GLN A 129 5.50 1.10 -12.24
C GLN A 129 6.60 1.27 -11.17
N PRO A 130 6.89 0.24 -10.36
CA PRO A 130 7.94 0.34 -9.34
C PRO A 130 9.31 0.60 -9.97
N GLN A 131 10.23 1.17 -9.19
CA GLN A 131 11.59 1.43 -9.69
C GLN A 131 12.36 0.13 -10.03
N PRO A 132 13.34 0.17 -10.96
CA PRO A 132 14.10 -1.02 -11.36
C PRO A 132 14.98 -1.64 -10.26
N ASN A 133 15.29 -0.90 -9.20
CA ASN A 133 16.17 -1.37 -8.12
C ASN A 133 15.44 -2.18 -7.03
N ILE A 134 14.17 -2.56 -7.26
CA ILE A 134 13.47 -3.49 -6.36
C ILE A 134 14.19 -4.83 -6.40
N GLU A 135 14.67 -5.28 -5.25
CA GLU A 135 15.36 -6.54 -5.03
C GLU A 135 14.36 -7.70 -4.82
N GLU A 136 13.20 -7.40 -4.22
CA GLU A 136 12.14 -8.38 -3.99
C GLU A 136 10.76 -7.82 -4.36
N LEU A 137 10.06 -8.51 -5.26
CA LEU A 137 8.66 -8.27 -5.57
C LEU A 137 7.85 -9.52 -5.23
N ARG A 138 6.89 -9.41 -4.30
CA ARG A 138 5.92 -10.48 -4.02
C ARG A 138 4.53 -10.03 -4.41
N ILE A 139 3.81 -10.89 -5.12
CA ILE A 139 2.42 -10.67 -5.50
C ILE A 139 1.59 -11.79 -4.89
N HIS A 140 0.58 -11.45 -4.10
CA HIS A 140 -0.31 -12.40 -3.44
C HIS A 140 -1.76 -12.15 -3.83
N GLY A 141 -2.50 -13.22 -4.10
CA GLY A 141 -3.93 -13.17 -4.41
C GLY A 141 -4.27 -12.53 -5.75
N TYR A 142 -3.30 -12.36 -6.67
CA TYR A 142 -3.56 -11.75 -7.98
C TYR A 142 -4.69 -12.50 -8.71
N PRO A 143 -5.77 -11.81 -9.10
CA PRO A 143 -6.91 -12.43 -9.75
C PRO A 143 -6.50 -12.89 -11.17
N VAL A 144 -6.85 -14.14 -11.50
CA VAL A 144 -6.54 -14.81 -12.78
C VAL A 144 -7.73 -14.71 -13.72
#